data_AF-A0A7K9XBG1-F1
#
_entry.id   AF-A0A7K9XBG1-F1
#
_cell.length_a   1.000
_cell.length_b   1.000
_cell.length_c   1.000
_cell.angle_alpha   90.00
_cell.angle_beta   90.00
_cell.angle_gamma   90.00
#
_symmetry.space_group_name_H-M   'P 1'
#
loop_
_entity.id
_entity.type
_entity.pdbx_description
1 polymer ?
#
loop_
_entity_poly.entity_id
_entity_poly.type
_entity_poly.pdbx_seq_one_letter_code
_entity_poly.pdbx_strand_id
1 'polypeptide(L)' 'NRTIDAIQALQNEVSSLSKVVLQNRIALDLLLASQGGVCTVINTSCCMYVDQSGRISTDLA' A
#
# COMPACT_ATOMS: atom_id res chain seq x y z
N ASN A 1 -16.64 13.47 16.22
CA ASN A 1 -17.26 12.16 16.54
C ASN A 1 -16.09 11.20 16.67
N ARG A 2 -15.78 10.69 17.87
CA ARG A 2 -14.47 10.07 18.16
C ARG A 2 -14.11 8.91 17.23
N THR A 3 -15.09 8.15 16.76
CA THR A 3 -14.87 7.03 15.82
C THR A 3 -14.45 7.54 14.43
N ILE A 4 -15.05 8.63 13.94
CA ILE A 4 -14.66 9.27 12.67
C ILE A 4 -13.23 9.78 12.76
N ASP A 5 -12.90 10.46 13.86
CA ASP A 5 -11.56 11.01 14.10
C ASP A 5 -10.48 9.89 14.11
N ALA A 6 -10.80 8.76 14.74
CA ALA A 6 -9.93 7.58 14.76
C ALA A 6 -9.76 6.93 13.37
N ILE A 7 -10.83 6.79 12.59
CA ILE A 7 -10.75 6.22 11.23
C ILE A 7 -9.94 7.14 10.32
N GLN A 8 -10.12 8.46 10.42
CA GLN A 8 -9.35 9.42 9.63
C GLN A 8 -7.85 9.35 9.96
N ALA A 9 -7.50 9.23 11.24
CA ALA A 9 -6.11 9.06 11.67
C ALA A 9 -5.51 7.76 11.10
N LEU A 10 -6.22 6.64 11.20
CA LEU A 10 -5.77 5.36 10.62
C LEU A 10 -5.59 5.44 9.10
N GLN A 11 -6.50 6.10 8.38
CA GLN A 11 -6.37 6.29 6.95
C GLN A 11 -5.12 7.10 6.59
N ASN A 12 -4.77 8.12 7.37
CA ASN A 12 -3.54 8.90 7.16
C ASN A 12 -2.29 8.04 7.37
N GLU A 13 -2.25 7.23 8.44
CA GLU A 13 -1.13 6.32 8.70
C GLU A 13 -0.97 5.26 7.61
N VAL A 14 -2.06 4.64 7.15
CA VAL A 14 -2.05 3.67 6.04
C VAL A 14 -1.60 4.33 4.73
N SER A 15 -2.05 5.55 4.45
CA SER A 15 -1.61 6.31 3.27
C SER A 15 -0.10 6.61 3.32
N SER A 16 0.42 7.00 4.48
CA SER A 16 1.86 7.21 4.69
C SER A 16 2.66 5.91 4.48
N LEU A 17 2.22 4.83 5.12
CA LEU A 17 2.90 3.53 5.05
C LEU A 17 2.88 2.94 3.64
N SER A 18 1.76 3.03 2.91
CA SER A 18 1.64 2.50 1.56
C SER A 18 2.67 3.11 0.60
N LYS A 19 3.00 4.41 0.73
CA LYS A 19 4.04 5.07 -0.08
C LYS A 19 5.41 4.43 0.12
N VAL A 20 5.77 4.16 1.37
CA VAL A 20 7.06 3.54 1.72
C VAL A 20 7.09 2.08 1.24
N VAL A 21 6.00 1.33 1.42
CA VAL A 21 5.91 -0.06 0.95
C VAL A 21 6.02 -0.15 -0.57
N LEU A 22 5.35 0.75 -1.31
CA LEU A 22 5.43 0.80 -2.76
C LEU A 22 6.84 1.21 -3.23
N GLN A 23 7.50 2.15 -2.53
CA GLN A 23 8.89 2.49 -2.82
C GLN A 23 9.83 1.30 -2.59
N ASN A 24 9.66 0.56 -1.49
CA ASN A 24 10.42 -0.65 -1.21
C ASN A 24 10.19 -1.71 -2.29
N ARG A 25 8.94 -1.88 -2.76
CA ARG A 25 8.61 -2.79 -3.85
C ARG A 25 9.36 -2.42 -5.14
N ILE A 26 9.31 -1.15 -5.54
CA ILE A 26 10.02 -0.66 -6.74
C ILE A 26 11.53 -0.88 -6.61
N ALA A 27 12.11 -0.58 -5.44
CA ALA A 27 13.53 -0.79 -5.20
C ALA A 27 13.91 -2.27 -5.30
N LEU A 28 13.12 -3.17 -4.71
CA LEU A 28 13.34 -4.62 -4.81
C LEU A 28 13.18 -5.13 -6.24
N ASP A 29 12.17 -4.66 -6.97
CA ASP A 29 11.96 -5.04 -8.38
C ASP A 29 13.12 -4.58 -9.26
N LEU A 30 13.69 -3.39 -9.01
CA LEU A 30 14.88 -2.91 -9.71
C LEU A 30 16.11 -3.77 -9.40
N LEU A 31 16.35 -4.08 -8.11
CA LEU A 31 17.46 -4.94 -7.69
C LEU A 31 17.36 -6.37 -8.26
N LEU A 32 16.13 -6.85 -8.45
CA LEU A 32 15.83 -8.20 -8.94
C LEU A 32 15.40 -8.21 -10.42
N ALA A 33 15.66 -7.14 -11.17
CA ALA A 33 15.17 -6.98 -12.54
C ALA A 33 15.60 -8.14 -13.46
N SER A 34 16.85 -8.62 -13.33
CA SER A 34 17.37 -9.76 -14.10
C SER A 34 16.72 -11.10 -13.74
N GLN A 35 16.09 -11.19 -12.56
CA GLN A 35 15.39 -12.37 -12.05
C GLN A 35 13.87 -12.26 -12.23
N GLY A 36 13.39 -11.22 -12.93
CA GLY A 36 11.96 -11.00 -13.16
C GLY A 36 11.23 -10.31 -12.00
N GLY A 37 11.96 -9.63 -11.10
CA GLY A 37 11.38 -8.88 -9.98
C GLY A 37 11.04 -9.72 -8.76
N VAL A 38 10.59 -9.05 -7.69
CA VAL A 38 10.45 -9.66 -6.37
C VAL A 38 9.37 -10.74 -6.32
N CYS A 39 8.30 -10.60 -7.10
CA CYS A 39 7.23 -11.61 -7.15
C CYS A 39 7.70 -12.92 -7.78
N THR A 40 8.51 -12.83 -8.83
CA THR A 40 9.10 -14.00 -9.49
C THR A 40 10.08 -14.70 -8.56
N VAL A 41 10.95 -13.93 -7.88
CA VAL A 41 11.94 -14.48 -6.94
C VAL A 41 11.30 -15.16 -5.73
N ILE A 42 10.22 -14.59 -5.18
CA ILE A 42 9.47 -15.20 -4.06
C ILE A 42 8.64 -16.42 -4.52
N ASN A 43 8.42 -16.57 -5.84
CA ASN A 43 7.62 -17.64 -6.44
C ASN A 43 6.18 -17.68 -5.90
N THR A 44 5.55 -16.51 -5.80
CA THR A 44 4.15 -16.35 -5.38
C THR A 44 3.39 -15.43 -6.33
N SER A 45 2.06 -15.49 -6.31
CA SER A 45 1.23 -14.49 -6.99
C SER A 45 1.59 -13.08 -6.50
N CYS A 46 1.63 -12.11 -7.41
CA CYS A 46 2.02 -10.76 -7.06
C CYS A 46 0.89 -10.00 -6.36
N CYS A 47 1.18 -9.43 -5.19
CA CYS A 47 0.23 -8.60 -4.44
C CYS A 47 0.34 -7.12 -4.85
N MET A 48 -0.81 -6.45 -4.95
CA MET A 48 -0.90 -5.01 -5.23
C MET A 48 -1.63 -4.29 -4.08
N TYR A 49 -1.17 -3.09 -3.75
CA TYR A 49 -1.90 -2.19 -2.86
C TYR A 49 -3.01 -1.49 -3.66
N VAL A 50 -4.24 -1.52 -3.13
CA VAL A 50 -5.40 -0.82 -3.68
C VAL A 50 -5.78 0.29 -2.71
N ASP A 51 -5.69 1.54 -3.15
CA ASP A 51 -6.05 2.67 -2.30
C ASP A 51 -7.58 2.77 -2.14
N GLN A 52 -8.03 2.81 -0.88
CA GLN A 52 -9.44 2.91 -0.51
C GLN A 52 -9.82 4.28 0.07
N SER A 53 -8.90 5.25 0.02
CA SER A 53 -9.09 6.60 0.56
C SER A 53 -10.40 7.27 0.09
N GLY A 54 -10.75 7.15 -1.20
CA GLY A 54 -11.98 7.71 -1.75
C GLY A 54 -13.26 7.07 -1.19
N ARG A 55 -13.25 5.75 -0.98
CA ARG A 55 -14.38 5.04 -0.36
C ARG A 55 -14.53 5.44 1.11
N ILE A 56 -13.41 5.46 1.85
CA ILE A 56 -13.41 5.84 3.27
C ILE A 56 -13.89 7.28 3.44
N SER A 57 -13.48 8.20 2.56
CA SER A 57 -14.00 9.58 2.58
C SER A 57 -15.50 9.68 2.32
N THR A 58 -16.07 8.76 1.54
CA THR A 58 -17.51 8.71 1.26
C THR A 58 -18.28 8.13 2.44
N ASP A 59 -17.75 7.07 3.07
CA ASP A 59 -18.39 6.39 4.20
C ASP A 59 -18.36 7.22 5.50
N LEU A 60 -17.47 8.23 5.59
CA LEU A 60 -17.33 9.12 6.75
C LEU A 60 -18.05 10.49 6.60
N ALA A 61 -18.55 10.81 5.41
CA ALA A 61 -19.29 12.04 5.13
C ALA A 61 -20.70 12.02 5.76
#